data_AF-A0A5Q4FVW2-F1
#
_entry.id   AF-A0A5Q4FVW2-F1
#
_cell.length_a   1.000
_cell.length_b   1.000
_cell.length_c   1.000
_cell.angle_alpha   90.00
_cell.angle_beta   90.00
_cell.angle_gamma   90.00
#
_symmetry.space_group_name_H-M   'P 1'
#
loop_
_entity.id
_entity.type
_entity.pdbx_description
1 polymer ?
#
loop_
_entity_poly.entity_id
_entity_poly.type
_entity_poly.pdbx_seq_one_letter_code
_entity_poly.pdbx_strand_id
1 'polypeptide(L)'
;MCHGSVGLVARALEAAGIPTVSIFIRAFEHVAGRLRVPRVLVTPHLMGRTVGPVGDRARQRTVVEAALRLLVQADGPETVRRL
;
A
#
# COMPACT_ATOMS: atom_id res chain seq x y z
N MET A 1 -12.29 4.76 -4.91
CA MET A 1 -12.39 3.39 -4.37
C MET A 1 -12.27 3.43 -2.86
N CYS A 2 -12.98 2.57 -2.11
CA CYS A 2 -12.88 2.53 -0.64
C CYS A 2 -11.87 1.47 -0.18
N HIS A 3 -11.38 1.61 1.07
CA HIS A 3 -10.41 0.68 1.65
C HIS A 3 -10.90 -0.77 1.65
N GLY A 4 -12.20 -0.98 1.94
CA GLY A 4 -12.82 -2.32 1.96
C GLY A 4 -12.76 -3.02 0.62
N SER A 5 -13.18 -2.34 -0.46
CA SER A 5 -13.11 -2.90 -1.83
C SER A 5 -11.67 -3.20 -2.24
N VAL A 6 -10.73 -2.30 -1.96
CA VAL A 6 -9.31 -2.50 -2.31
C VAL A 6 -8.71 -3.68 -1.55
N GLY A 7 -9.00 -3.81 -0.24
CA GLY A 7 -8.52 -4.95 0.56
C GLY A 7 -9.11 -6.28 0.12
N LEU A 8 -10.36 -6.33 -0.32
CA LEU A 8 -10.97 -7.53 -0.91
C LEU A 8 -10.31 -7.91 -2.24
N VAL A 9 -10.15 -6.95 -3.15
CA VAL A 9 -9.52 -7.18 -4.45
C VAL A 9 -8.06 -7.62 -4.28
N ALA A 10 -7.30 -6.98 -3.40
CA ALA A 10 -5.91 -7.36 -3.15
C ALA A 10 -5.79 -8.82 -2.68
N ARG A 11 -6.65 -9.26 -1.76
CA ARG A 11 -6.66 -10.66 -1.31
C ARG A 11 -7.05 -11.64 -2.41
N ALA A 12 -8.04 -11.28 -3.23
CA ALA A 12 -8.43 -12.12 -4.37
C ALA A 12 -7.28 -12.27 -5.39
N LEU A 13 -6.53 -11.20 -5.64
CA LEU A 13 -5.36 -11.23 -6.51
C LEU A 13 -4.23 -12.10 -5.93
N GLU A 14 -3.90 -11.99 -4.64
CA GLU A 14 -2.89 -12.87 -4.01
C GLU A 14 -3.29 -14.34 -4.08
N ALA A 15 -4.57 -14.66 -3.83
CA ALA A 15 -5.07 -16.02 -3.90
C ALA A 15 -4.96 -16.61 -5.32
N ALA A 16 -4.96 -15.75 -6.35
CA ALA A 16 -4.72 -16.12 -7.74
C ALA A 16 -3.22 -16.14 -8.13
N GLY A 17 -2.31 -15.93 -7.16
CA GLY A 17 -0.86 -15.91 -7.40
C GLY A 17 -0.33 -14.59 -7.94
N ILE A 18 -1.12 -13.50 -7.91
CA ILE A 18 -0.70 -12.16 -8.33
C ILE A 18 -0.34 -11.34 -7.10
N PRO A 19 0.95 -11.03 -6.86
CA PRO A 19 1.37 -10.31 -5.67
C PRO A 19 1.01 -8.81 -5.78
N THR A 20 0.59 -8.23 -4.67
CA THR A 20 0.05 -6.88 -4.55
C THR A 20 0.68 -6.13 -3.38
N VAL A 21 0.73 -4.81 -3.51
CA VAL A 21 1.03 -3.86 -2.43
C VAL A 21 0.00 -2.75 -2.50
N SER A 22 -0.62 -2.44 -1.36
CA SER A 22 -1.51 -1.29 -1.24
C SER A 22 -0.80 -0.12 -0.57
N ILE A 23 -1.00 1.08 -1.10
CA ILE A 23 -0.40 2.30 -0.54
C ILE A 23 -1.45 3.03 0.28
N PHE A 24 -1.20 3.16 1.58
CA PHE A 24 -2.06 3.83 2.54
C PHE A 24 -1.39 5.12 3.04
N ILE A 25 -2.19 6.08 3.48
CA ILE A 25 -1.68 7.17 4.30
C ILE A 25 -1.72 6.79 5.77
N ARG A 26 -0.89 7.44 6.59
CA ARG A 26 -0.85 7.22 8.06
C ARG A 26 -2.23 7.25 8.74
N ALA A 27 -3.13 8.16 8.32
CA ALA A 27 -4.47 8.27 8.91
C ALA A 27 -5.32 6.98 8.79
N PHE A 28 -5.05 6.13 7.80
CA PHE A 28 -5.81 4.91 7.54
C PHE A 28 -5.02 3.62 7.79
N GLU A 29 -3.82 3.69 8.38
CA GLU A 29 -2.99 2.52 8.71
C GLU A 29 -3.76 1.49 9.56
N HIS A 30 -4.52 1.96 10.55
CA HIS A 30 -5.35 1.13 11.43
C HIS A 30 -6.43 0.32 10.68
N VAL A 31 -6.86 0.78 9.50
CA VAL A 31 -7.85 0.07 8.67
C VAL A 31 -7.22 -1.13 7.98
N ALA A 32 -5.93 -1.05 7.65
CA ALA A 32 -5.26 -2.07 6.86
C ALA A 32 -5.17 -3.42 7.60
N GLY A 33 -4.91 -3.40 8.91
CA GLY A 33 -4.93 -4.60 9.76
C GLY A 33 -6.33 -5.22 9.86
N ARG A 34 -7.38 -4.40 10.03
CA ARG A 34 -8.77 -4.90 10.09
C ARG A 34 -9.20 -5.59 8.79
N LEU A 35 -8.70 -5.13 7.66
CA LEU A 35 -9.01 -5.69 6.34
C LEU A 35 -8.06 -6.83 5.93
N ARG A 36 -7.04 -7.13 6.74
CA ARG A 36 -6.02 -8.14 6.45
C ARG A 36 -5.39 -7.95 5.07
N VAL A 37 -4.99 -6.71 4.78
CA VAL A 37 -4.40 -6.35 3.48
C VAL A 37 -3.03 -7.05 3.34
N PRO A 38 -2.73 -7.70 2.21
CA PRO A 38 -1.54 -8.56 2.08
C PRO A 38 -0.20 -7.85 2.32
N ARG A 39 0.01 -6.68 1.71
CA ARG A 39 1.21 -5.86 1.92
C ARG A 39 0.81 -4.40 1.87
N VAL A 40 1.32 -3.59 2.79
CA VAL A 40 0.92 -2.20 2.95
C VAL A 40 2.14 -1.31 3.07
N LEU A 41 2.25 -0.33 2.16
CA LEU A 41 3.18 0.78 2.31
C LEU A 41 2.40 1.98 2.87
N VAL A 42 2.81 2.48 4.03
CA VAL A 42 2.22 3.63 4.69
C VAL A 42 3.06 4.87 4.39
N THR A 43 2.45 5.88 3.77
CA THR A 43 3.12 7.13 3.39
C THR A 43 2.78 8.26 4.37
N PRO A 44 3.67 9.25 4.49
CA PRO A 44 3.47 10.38 5.40
C PRO A 44 2.45 11.41 4.90
N HIS A 45 1.81 11.17 3.75
CA HIS A 45 1.03 12.15 3.01
C HIS A 45 -0.41 12.30 3.51
N LEU A 46 -1.06 13.36 3.03
CA LEU A 46 -2.45 13.68 3.35
C LEU A 46 -3.44 12.91 2.48
N MET A 47 -4.69 12.88 2.91
CA MET A 47 -5.80 12.34 2.13
C MET A 47 -5.86 12.98 0.74
N GLY A 48 -6.09 12.15 -0.28
CA GLY A 48 -6.06 12.55 -1.69
C GLY A 48 -4.65 12.69 -2.29
N ARG A 49 -3.58 12.46 -1.51
CA ARG A 49 -2.18 12.60 -1.96
C ARG A 49 -1.32 11.40 -1.54
N THR A 50 -1.86 10.19 -1.64
CA THR A 50 -1.23 8.93 -1.18
C THR A 50 0.20 8.71 -1.69
N VAL A 51 0.54 9.24 -2.86
CA VAL A 51 1.88 9.14 -3.49
C VAL A 51 2.68 10.45 -3.46
N GLY A 52 2.16 11.50 -2.82
CA GLY A 52 2.82 12.81 -2.71
C GLY A 52 2.09 13.94 -3.45
N PRO A 53 2.67 15.15 -3.44
CA PRO A 53 2.09 16.33 -4.10
C PRO A 53 1.96 16.15 -5.61
N VAL A 54 1.02 16.90 -6.22
CA VAL A 54 0.88 16.97 -7.68
C VAL A 54 2.15 17.58 -8.29
N GLY A 55 2.68 16.96 -9.35
CA GLY A 55 3.89 17.41 -10.04
C GLY A 55 5.22 17.01 -9.40
N ASP A 56 5.22 16.55 -8.15
CA ASP A 56 6.43 16.11 -7.44
C ASP A 56 6.81 14.68 -7.87
N ARG A 57 7.32 14.56 -9.10
CA ARG A 57 7.68 13.27 -9.72
C ARG A 57 8.73 12.51 -8.93
N ALA A 58 9.68 13.22 -8.31
CA ALA A 58 10.73 12.60 -7.51
C ALA A 58 10.14 11.88 -6.30
N ARG A 59 9.25 12.55 -5.55
CA ARG A 59 8.59 11.93 -4.39
C ARG A 59 7.65 10.80 -4.78
N GLN A 60 6.86 10.99 -5.84
CA GLN A 60 5.98 9.94 -6.36
C GLN A 60 6.78 8.70 -6.76
N ARG A 61 7.93 8.89 -7.41
CA ARG A 61 8.85 7.80 -7.76
C ARG A 61 9.37 7.08 -6.52
N THR A 62 9.82 7.81 -5.50
CA THR A 62 10.29 7.21 -4.24
C THR A 62 9.22 6.32 -3.59
N VAL A 63 7.96 6.75 -3.59
CA VAL A 63 6.84 5.96 -3.05
C VAL A 63 6.65 4.67 -3.86
N VAL A 64 6.63 4.75 -5.19
CA VAL A 64 6.45 3.58 -6.06
C VAL A 64 7.62 2.60 -5.91
N GLU A 65 8.86 3.09 -5.90
CA GLU A 65 10.04 2.25 -5.71
C GLU A 65 10.04 1.56 -4.34
N ALA A 66 9.59 2.25 -3.28
CA ALA A 66 9.43 1.64 -1.97
C ALA A 66 8.35 0.56 -1.95
N ALA A 67 7.24 0.74 -2.67
CA ALA A 67 6.19 -0.26 -2.81
C ALA A 67 6.71 -1.51 -3.56
N LEU A 68 7.48 -1.32 -4.63
CA LEU A 68 8.10 -2.42 -5.36
C LEU A 68 9.15 -3.16 -4.53
N ARG A 69 9.97 -2.44 -3.75
CA ARG A 69 10.91 -3.06 -2.79
C ARG A 69 10.16 -3.89 -1.74
N LEU A 70 9.04 -3.40 -1.23
CA LEU A 70 8.21 -4.14 -0.29
C LEU A 70 7.64 -5.42 -0.92
N LEU A 71 7.22 -5.38 -2.19
CA LEU A 71 6.73 -6.55 -2.91
C LEU A 71 7.77 -7.68 -2.95
N VAL A 72 9.04 -7.34 -3.15
CA VAL A 72 10.16 -8.29 -3.25
C VAL A 72 10.64 -8.77 -1.88
N GLN A 73 10.62 -7.91 -0.85
CA GLN A 73 11.23 -8.18 0.46
C GLN A 73 10.25 -8.71 1.51
N ALA A 74 8.95 -8.72 1.26
CA ALA A 74 7.99 -9.17 2.25
C ALA A 74 8.01 -10.71 2.33
N ASP A 75 8.39 -11.25 3.49
CA ASP A 75 8.46 -12.69 3.75
C ASP A 75 7.08 -13.34 4.00
N GLY A 76 6.01 -12.54 4.09
CA GLY A 76 4.67 -13.04 4.34
C GLY A 76 3.55 -12.01 4.19
N PRO A 77 2.29 -12.46 4.23
CA PRO A 77 1.12 -11.59 4.20
C PRO A 77 1.02 -10.72 5.45
N GLU A 78 0.21 -9.67 5.38
CA GLU A 78 -0.04 -8.68 6.44
C GLU A 78 1.21 -7.85 6.83
N THR A 79 2.19 -7.77 5.93
CA THR A 79 3.40 -6.94 6.13
C THR A 79 3.07 -5.46 5.94
N VAL A 80 3.33 -4.64 6.97
CA VAL A 80 3.16 -3.18 6.93
C VAL A 80 4.53 -2.50 7.03
N ARG A 81 4.81 -1.57 6.12
CA ARG A 81 6.04 -0.77 6.11
C ARG A 81 5.73 0.71 6.02
N ARG A 82 6.45 1.53 6.79
CA ARG A 82 6.34 2.99 6.76
C ARG A 82 7.44 3.57 5.89
N LEU A 83 7.09 4.58 5.07
CA LEU A 83 8.01 5.36 4.25
C LEU A 83 8.57 6.56 5.02
#